data_AF-A0A8B6FYY7-F1
#
_entry.id   AF-A0A8B6FYY7-F1
#
_cell.length_a   1.000
_cell.length_b   1.000
_cell.length_c   1.000
_cell.angle_alpha   90.00
_cell.angle_beta   90.00
_cell.angle_gamma   90.00
#
_symmetry.space_group_name_H-M   'P 1'
#
loop_
_entity.id
_entity.type
_entity.pdbx_description
1 polymer ?
#
loop_
_entity_poly.entity_id
_entity_poly.type
_entity_poly.pdbx_seq_one_letter_code
_entity_poly.pdbx_strand_id
1 'polypeptide(L)'
;EEAENLAKRLRLRFYRTSVKDNLNVEEVFRYLSEKYLEQINEVEEEEEYLPKTIGTSLMDSEPINNSKDNHVKEKNGTKNNKHKYRNHHDDGAIKLEPSKRRTKGKKSVVKDKCVIL
;
A
#
# COMPACT_ATOMS: atom_id res chain seq x y z
N GLU A 1 20.36 9.30 18.41
CA GLU A 1 21.08 10.14 17.42
C GLU A 1 20.89 9.63 15.99
N GLU A 2 21.00 8.32 15.74
CA GLU A 2 20.80 7.71 14.40
C GLU A 2 19.51 8.13 13.68
N ALA A 3 18.36 8.07 14.36
CA ALA A 3 17.06 8.42 13.77
C ALA A 3 16.99 9.89 13.30
N GLU A 4 17.62 10.82 14.02
CA GLU A 4 17.66 12.23 13.62
C GLU A 4 18.53 12.44 12.38
N ASN A 5 19.66 11.73 12.29
CA ASN A 5 20.53 11.79 11.13
C ASN A 5 19.84 11.20 9.89
N LEU A 6 19.07 10.12 10.05
CA LEU A 6 18.26 9.57 8.98
C LEU A 6 17.21 10.57 8.49
N ALA A 7 16.47 11.19 9.41
CA ALA A 7 15.46 12.19 9.06
C ALA A 7 16.07 13.39 8.32
N LYS A 8 17.22 13.91 8.78
CA LYS A 8 17.96 14.97 8.09
C LYS A 8 18.35 14.58 6.66
N ARG A 9 18.86 13.36 6.47
CA ARG A 9 19.26 12.85 5.15
C ARG A 9 18.05 12.73 4.20
N LEU A 10 16.90 12.34 4.72
CA LEU A 10 15.65 12.25 3.95
C LEU A 10 14.88 13.57 3.88
N ARG A 11 15.39 14.64 4.50
CA ARG A 11 14.71 15.95 4.64
C ARG A 11 13.31 15.84 5.25
N LEU A 12 13.13 14.91 6.17
CA LEU A 12 11.89 14.73 6.93
C LEU A 12 11.96 15.52 8.23
N ARG A 13 10.80 16.02 8.66
CA ARG A 13 10.60 16.59 10.00
C ARG A 13 10.66 15.46 11.04
N PHE A 14 11.42 15.63 12.11
CA PHE A 14 11.57 14.65 13.17
C PHE A 14 11.10 15.22 14.51
N TYR A 15 10.28 14.46 15.24
CA TYR A 15 9.79 14.81 16.58
C TYR A 15 10.16 13.69 17.55
N ARG A 16 10.75 14.05 18.70
CA ARG A 16 10.81 13.14 19.86
C ARG A 16 9.50 13.24 20.61
N THR A 17 8.83 12.12 20.86
CA THR A 17 7.51 12.12 21.52
C THR A 17 7.51 11.22 22.75
N SER A 18 6.64 11.54 23.72
CA SER A 18 6.32 10.67 24.85
C SER A 18 4.84 10.84 25.16
N VAL A 19 4.04 9.79 24.96
CA VAL A 19 2.59 9.82 25.27
C VAL A 19 2.37 9.90 26.79
N LYS A 20 3.23 9.23 27.56
CA LYS A 20 3.16 9.23 29.03
C LYS A 20 3.33 10.63 29.61
N ASP A 21 4.29 11.39 29.06
CA ASP A 21 4.63 12.73 29.55
C ASP A 21 3.94 13.83 28.74
N ASN A 22 3.05 13.46 27.83
CA ASN A 22 2.38 14.35 26.86
C ASN A 22 3.35 15.29 26.11
N LEU A 23 4.52 14.77 25.72
CA LEU A 23 5.53 15.52 24.99
C LEU A 23 5.34 15.36 23.47
N ASN A 24 5.18 16.50 22.78
CA ASN A 24 5.10 16.62 21.31
C ASN A 24 3.99 15.80 20.63
N VAL A 25 3.00 15.32 21.38
CA VAL A 25 1.91 14.51 20.82
C VAL A 25 1.04 15.39 19.92
N GLU A 26 0.58 16.53 20.44
CA GLU A 26 -0.30 17.45 19.73
C GLU A 26 0.41 18.09 18.53
N GLU A 27 1.68 18.46 18.67
CA GLU A 27 2.51 19.04 17.61
C GLU A 27 2.62 18.12 16.39
N VAL A 28 2.79 16.80 16.62
CA VAL A 28 2.90 15.82 15.54
C VAL A 28 1.59 15.73 14.76
N PHE A 29 0.46 15.62 15.47
CA PHE A 29 -0.84 15.53 14.80
C PHE A 29 -1.18 16.83 14.08
N ARG A 30 -0.96 17.99 14.70
CA ARG A 30 -1.15 19.30 14.07
C ARG A 30 -0.35 19.42 12.77
N TYR A 31 0.94 19.09 12.80
CA TYR A 31 1.79 19.13 11.61
C TYR A 31 1.30 18.21 10.48
N LEU A 32 0.88 16.98 10.82
CA LEU A 32 0.37 16.04 9.81
C LEU A 32 -0.96 16.50 9.22
N SER A 33 -1.85 17.05 10.04
CA SER A 33 -3.13 17.62 9.59
C SER A 33 -2.91 18.81 8.67
N GLU A 34 -2.04 19.76 9.05
CA GLU A 34 -1.66 20.91 8.22
C GLU A 34 -1.07 20.45 6.88
N LYS A 35 -0.13 19.50 6.90
CA LYS A 35 0.49 18.96 5.68
C LYS A 35 -0.52 18.30 4.74
N TYR A 36 -1.52 17.62 5.27
CA TYR A 36 -2.56 17.01 4.46
C TYR A 36 -3.47 18.05 3.80
N LEU A 37 -3.83 19.12 4.53
CA LEU A 37 -4.62 20.22 3.97
C LEU A 37 -3.84 20.97 2.88
N GLU A 38 -2.54 21.21 3.08
CA GLU A 38 -1.66 21.78 2.05
C GLU A 38 -1.68 20.91 0.78
N GLN A 39 -1.58 19.59 0.92
CA GLN A 39 -1.59 18.67 -0.21
C GLN A 39 -2.92 18.68 -0.99
N ILE A 40 -4.06 18.79 -0.30
CA ILE A 40 -5.36 18.91 -0.97
C ILE A 40 -5.43 20.20 -1.79
N ASN A 41 -5.01 21.32 -1.18
CA ASN A 41 -5.07 22.63 -1.83
C ASN A 41 -4.12 22.74 -3.03
N GLU A 42 -2.93 22.15 -2.96
CA GLU A 42 -1.94 22.13 -4.06
C GLU A 42 -2.47 21.34 -5.28
N VAL A 43 -3.19 20.23 -5.06
CA VAL A 43 -3.81 19.45 -6.13
C VAL A 43 -4.97 20.21 -6.80
N GLU A 44 -5.74 20.98 -6.03
CA GLU A 44 -6.83 21.80 -6.59
C GLU A 44 -6.28 22.94 -7.46
N GLU A 45 -5.15 23.54 -7.07
CA GLU A 45 -4.44 24.51 -7.91
C GLU A 45 -3.97 23.87 -9.22
N GLU A 46 -3.32 22.68 -9.17
CA GLU A 46 -2.87 21.94 -10.36
C GLU A 46 -3.98 21.55 -11.34
N GLU A 47 -5.18 21.24 -10.86
CA GLU A 47 -6.33 20.93 -11.71
C GLU A 47 -7.02 22.17 -12.32
N GLU A 48 -6.84 23.37 -11.73
CA GLU A 48 -7.44 24.61 -12.23
C GLU A 48 -6.76 25.12 -13.51
N TYR A 49 -5.53 24.64 -13.82
CA TYR A 49 -4.80 24.96 -15.05
C TYR A 49 -5.12 24.04 -16.23
N LEU A 50 -5.84 22.94 -16.01
CA LEU A 50 -6.27 22.06 -17.09
C LEU A 50 -7.59 22.59 -17.68
N PRO A 51 -7.64 22.94 -18.98
CA PRO A 51 -8.90 23.35 -19.59
C PRO A 51 -9.86 22.17 -19.56
N LYS A 52 -10.87 22.23 -18.67
CA LYS A 52 -12.00 21.30 -18.65
C LYS A 52 -12.74 21.45 -19.98
N THR A 53 -12.46 20.57 -20.94
CA THR A 53 -13.26 20.45 -22.16
C THR A 53 -14.60 19.83 -21.77
N ILE A 54 -15.56 20.69 -21.43
CA ILE A 54 -16.95 20.33 -21.21
C ILE A 54 -17.52 19.90 -22.57
N GLY A 55 -17.48 18.59 -22.82
CA GLY A 55 -18.12 17.96 -23.98
C GLY A 55 -19.64 17.94 -23.80
N THR A 56 -20.30 18.91 -24.42
CA THR A 56 -21.75 18.95 -24.61
C THR A 56 -22.23 17.95 -25.67
N SER A 57 -23.45 17.45 -25.44
CA SER A 57 -24.41 16.83 -26.37
C SER A 57 -24.27 15.31 -26.58
N LEU A 58 -25.23 14.49 -26.13
CA LEU A 58 -26.64 14.31 -26.54
C LEU A 58 -26.74 13.20 -27.61
N MET A 59 -27.37 12.09 -27.22
CA MET A 59 -28.12 11.11 -28.04
C MET A 59 -27.51 10.64 -29.36
N ASP A 60 -27.17 9.36 -29.45
CA ASP A 60 -27.74 8.52 -30.52
C ASP A 60 -27.63 7.03 -30.21
N SER A 61 -28.65 6.32 -30.68
CA SER A 61 -29.03 4.96 -30.31
C SER A 61 -28.52 3.95 -31.34
N GLU A 62 -27.78 2.93 -30.88
CA GLU A 62 -27.74 1.53 -31.40
C GLU A 62 -27.40 1.22 -32.90
N PRO A 63 -27.10 -0.04 -33.30
CA PRO A 63 -26.40 -1.13 -32.62
C PRO A 63 -25.48 -2.00 -33.55
N ILE A 64 -24.94 -3.10 -33.00
CA ILE A 64 -24.45 -4.35 -33.66
C ILE A 64 -23.16 -4.28 -34.51
N ASN A 65 -22.13 -5.06 -34.12
CA ASN A 65 -21.66 -6.20 -34.93
C ASN A 65 -20.63 -7.09 -34.21
N ASN A 66 -21.06 -8.33 -33.96
CA ASN A 66 -20.21 -9.50 -33.72
C ASN A 66 -19.27 -9.72 -34.91
N SER A 67 -18.00 -10.06 -34.66
CA SER A 67 -17.35 -11.15 -35.39
C SER A 67 -15.94 -11.45 -34.89
N LYS A 68 -15.78 -12.74 -34.54
CA LYS A 68 -14.66 -13.63 -34.88
C LYS A 68 -13.39 -13.54 -34.03
N ASP A 69 -13.27 -14.56 -33.18
CA ASP A 69 -12.23 -15.59 -33.24
C ASP A 69 -10.95 -15.21 -33.99
N ASN A 70 -9.80 -15.35 -33.31
CA ASN A 70 -8.80 -16.29 -33.79
C ASN A 70 -7.87 -16.76 -32.67
N HIS A 71 -7.88 -18.08 -32.54
CA HIS A 71 -7.10 -18.94 -31.68
C HIS A 71 -5.69 -19.14 -32.26
N VAL A 72 -4.63 -18.84 -31.51
CA VAL A 72 -3.30 -19.46 -31.73
C VAL A 72 -2.72 -19.93 -30.40
N LYS A 73 -2.51 -21.24 -30.34
CA LYS A 73 -1.83 -22.01 -29.29
C LYS A 73 -0.31 -21.93 -29.45
N GLU A 74 0.35 -22.45 -28.40
CA GLU A 74 1.68 -23.08 -28.39
C GLU A 74 2.89 -22.16 -28.22
N LYS A 75 3.98 -22.50 -27.52
CA LYS A 75 4.33 -23.49 -26.47
C LYS A 75 5.83 -23.20 -26.18
N ASN A 76 6.29 -23.61 -25.00
CA ASN A 76 7.68 -23.93 -24.63
C ASN A 76 8.67 -22.78 -24.32
N GLY A 77 9.37 -22.95 -23.19
CA GLY A 77 10.83 -22.74 -23.18
C GLY A 77 11.40 -21.79 -22.13
N THR A 78 11.96 -22.39 -21.09
CA THR A 78 13.26 -22.03 -20.49
C THR A 78 13.35 -20.83 -19.52
N LYS A 79 13.67 -21.23 -18.28
CA LYS A 79 14.29 -20.52 -17.14
C LYS A 79 14.98 -19.19 -17.49
N ASN A 80 14.76 -18.15 -16.67
CA ASN A 80 15.80 -17.23 -16.17
C ASN A 80 15.29 -16.36 -15.01
N ASN A 81 16.11 -16.23 -13.97
CA ASN A 81 15.90 -15.39 -12.79
C ASN A 81 15.74 -13.91 -13.19
N LYS A 82 14.61 -13.32 -12.84
CA LYS A 82 14.51 -11.88 -12.61
C LYS A 82 13.37 -11.66 -11.62
N HIS A 83 13.68 -11.53 -10.33
CA HIS A 83 12.75 -10.88 -9.40
C HIS A 83 12.61 -9.42 -9.85
N LYS A 84 11.70 -9.20 -10.80
CA LYS A 84 11.13 -7.89 -11.08
C LYS A 84 10.09 -7.67 -9.97
N TYR A 85 10.32 -6.70 -9.11
CA TYR A 85 9.22 -6.06 -8.40
C TYR A 85 8.34 -5.42 -9.48
N ARG A 86 7.28 -6.13 -9.88
CA ARG A 86 6.22 -5.56 -10.70
C ARG A 86 5.33 -4.81 -9.73
N ASN A 87 5.32 -3.49 -9.86
CA ASN A 87 4.20 -2.67 -9.42
C ASN A 87 2.95 -3.20 -10.13
N HIS A 88 2.06 -3.84 -9.37
CA HIS A 88 0.70 -4.12 -9.79
C HIS A 88 -0.21 -3.57 -8.70
N HIS A 89 -0.95 -2.53 -9.08
CA HIS A 89 -2.24 -2.22 -8.48
C HIS A 89 -3.13 -3.45 -8.69
N ASP A 90 -3.43 -4.15 -7.62
CA ASP A 90 -4.57 -5.06 -7.48
C ASP A 90 -4.80 -5.27 -5.97
N ASP A 91 -5.82 -4.61 -5.45
CA ASP A 91 -6.59 -4.90 -4.24
C ASP A 91 -5.92 -5.77 -3.15
N GLY A 92 -5.11 -5.13 -2.31
CA GLY A 92 -5.28 -5.10 -0.86
C GLY A 92 -5.13 -6.39 -0.03
N ALA A 93 -4.91 -7.57 -0.61
CA ALA A 93 -4.81 -8.81 0.15
C ALA A 93 -3.47 -9.51 -0.09
N ILE A 94 -2.57 -9.43 0.89
CA ILE A 94 -1.33 -10.21 0.93
C ILE A 94 -1.70 -11.69 1.05
N LYS A 95 -1.52 -12.45 -0.03
CA LYS A 95 -1.75 -13.89 -0.05
C LYS A 95 -0.57 -14.61 0.60
N LEU A 96 -0.72 -14.97 1.87
CA LEU A 96 0.29 -15.74 2.58
C LEU A 96 0.29 -17.20 2.10
N GLU A 97 1.43 -17.64 1.58
CA GLU A 97 1.68 -19.06 1.33
C GLU A 97 2.36 -19.70 2.55
N PRO A 98 2.00 -20.93 2.94
CA PRO A 98 2.59 -21.58 4.11
C PRO A 98 4.07 -21.88 3.86
N SER A 99 4.97 -21.10 4.48
CA SER A 99 6.41 -21.17 4.17
C SER A 99 7.19 -22.19 5.00
N LYS A 100 6.60 -22.85 6.00
CA LYS A 100 7.30 -23.87 6.82
C LYS A 100 6.35 -25.00 7.25
N ARG A 101 6.76 -26.26 7.02
CA ARG A 101 6.05 -27.46 7.53
C ARG A 101 6.20 -27.52 9.05
N ARG A 102 5.08 -27.73 9.76
CA ARG A 102 5.08 -28.00 11.21
C ARG A 102 5.90 -29.26 11.50
N THR A 103 7.06 -29.12 12.11
CA THR A 103 7.78 -30.26 12.66
C THR A 103 6.97 -30.77 13.86
N LYS A 104 6.64 -32.06 13.89
CA LYS A 104 5.96 -32.66 15.04
C LYS A 104 6.95 -32.74 16.20
N GLY A 105 7.05 -31.66 16.98
CA GLY A 105 7.76 -31.69 18.27
C GLY A 105 7.14 -32.75 19.18
N LYS A 106 7.98 -33.54 19.86
CA LYS A 106 7.55 -34.50 20.88
C LYS A 106 6.96 -33.70 22.05
N LYS A 107 5.68 -33.90 22.37
CA LYS A 107 5.06 -33.33 23.57
C LYS A 107 5.63 -34.06 24.79
N SER A 108 6.44 -33.41 25.61
CA SER A 108 6.66 -33.88 26.98
C SER A 108 5.41 -33.55 27.79
N VAL A 109 4.80 -34.59 28.37
CA VAL A 109 3.67 -34.43 29.28
C VAL A 109 4.24 -33.92 30.60
N VAL A 110 4.38 -32.60 30.74
CA VAL A 110 4.67 -31.98 32.04
C VAL A 110 3.33 -31.83 32.76
N LYS A 111 3.14 -32.65 33.80
CA LYS A 111 1.95 -32.64 34.68
C LYS A 111 2.09 -31.55 35.74
N ASP A 112 2.13 -30.28 35.36
CA ASP A 112 2.10 -29.21 36.35
C ASP A 112 0.79 -28.44 36.24
N LYS A 113 -0.02 -28.58 37.29
CA LYS A 113 -1.29 -27.87 37.48
C LYS A 113 -0.96 -26.41 37.78
N CYS A 114 -1.21 -25.52 36.81
CA CYS A 114 -1.22 -24.09 37.07
C CYS A 114 -2.41 -23.77 37.99
N VAL A 115 -2.13 -23.37 39.22
CA VAL A 115 -3.12 -22.74 40.11
C VAL A 115 -2.84 -21.25 40.06
N ILE A 116 -3.82 -20.48 39.58
CA ILE A 116 -3.83 -19.03 39.68
C ILE A 116 -4.40 -18.73 41.07
N LEU A 117 -3.59 -18.12 41.93
CA LEU A 117 -4.01 -17.49 43.19
C LEU A 117 -4.42 -16.05 42.92
#